data_AF-A0A494XCY3-F1
#
_entry.id   AF-A0A494XCY3-F1
#
_cell.length_a   1.000
_cell.length_b   1.000
_cell.length_c   1.000
_cell.angle_alpha   90.00
_cell.angle_beta   90.00
_cell.angle_gamma   90.00
#
_symmetry.space_group_name_H-M   'P 1'
#
loop_
_entity.id
_entity.type
_entity.pdbx_description
1 polymer ?
#
loop_
_entity_poly.entity_id
_entity_poly.type
_entity_poly.pdbx_seq_one_letter_code
_entity_poly.pdbx_strand_id
1 'polypeptide(L)'
;MSIALLLAFRFASPALVGLVVTRYLREVTMRLLTDICGTTDRAEFWVRVSAVLMVIAPLALVLLAARSPLTCLANDIVCQELVLRQTLVSTLIGAIVAVGSVAGVVSRYIPREPISRRAQEAAA
;
A
#
# COMPACT_ATOMS: atom_id res chain seq x y z
N MET A 1 4.95 -15.88 26.80
CA MET A 1 5.98 -15.64 25.77
C MET A 1 5.60 -16.16 24.38
N SER A 2 4.99 -17.35 24.26
CA SER A 2 4.69 -17.96 22.95
C SER A 2 3.68 -17.18 22.09
N ILE A 3 2.68 -16.54 22.70
CA ILE A 3 1.62 -15.82 21.97
C ILE A 3 2.13 -14.50 21.37
N ALA A 4 2.93 -13.73 22.12
CA ALA A 4 3.54 -12.50 21.62
C ALA A 4 4.44 -12.78 20.39
N LEU A 5 5.15 -13.91 20.39
CA LEU A 5 5.95 -14.36 19.25
C LEU A 5 5.08 -14.71 18.04
N LEU A 6 3.94 -15.39 18.25
CA LEU A 6 3.00 -15.73 17.17
C LEU A 6 2.35 -14.48 16.54
N LEU A 7 2.01 -13.49 17.36
CA LEU A 7 1.48 -12.20 16.90
C LEU A 7 2.53 -11.43 16.12
N ALA A 8 3.74 -11.31 16.66
CA ALA A 8 4.85 -10.67 15.98
C ALA A 8 5.12 -11.33 14.62
N PHE A 9 5.11 -12.66 14.55
CA PHE A 9 5.29 -13.40 13.29
C PHE A 9 4.15 -13.15 12.28
N ARG A 10 2.90 -13.14 12.74
CA ARG A 10 1.72 -12.85 11.90
C ARG A 10 1.74 -11.45 11.29
N PHE A 11 2.25 -10.45 12.00
CA PHE A 11 2.37 -9.08 11.48
C PHE A 11 3.64 -8.87 10.66
N ALA A 12 4.75 -9.45 11.11
CA ALA A 12 6.04 -9.28 10.44
C ALA A 12 6.05 -9.94 9.07
N SER A 13 5.44 -11.13 8.91
CA SER A 13 5.44 -11.85 7.63
C SER A 13 4.84 -11.07 6.46
N PRO A 14 3.60 -10.53 6.49
CA PRO A 14 3.05 -9.73 5.40
C PRO A 14 3.80 -8.41 5.20
N ALA A 15 4.30 -7.78 6.27
CA ALA A 15 5.10 -6.57 6.17
C ALA A 15 6.44 -6.84 5.44
N LEU A 16 7.10 -7.95 5.75
CA LEU A 16 8.37 -8.36 5.15
C LEU A 16 8.17 -8.68 3.66
N VAL A 17 7.14 -9.45 3.33
CA VAL A 17 6.78 -9.77 1.94
C VAL A 17 6.47 -8.50 1.16
N GLY A 18 5.64 -7.60 1.71
CA GLY A 18 5.34 -6.30 1.09
C GLY A 18 6.59 -5.47 0.83
N LEU A 19 7.54 -5.45 1.78
CA LEU A 19 8.80 -4.72 1.64
C LEU A 19 9.73 -5.33 0.58
N VAL A 20 9.84 -6.66 0.53
CA VAL A 20 10.64 -7.37 -0.48
C VAL A 20 10.07 -7.12 -1.89
N VAL A 21 8.76 -7.29 -2.06
CA VAL A 21 8.07 -7.04 -3.33
C VAL A 21 8.23 -5.58 -3.77
N THR A 22 8.09 -4.65 -2.83
CA THR A 22 8.30 -3.21 -3.09
C THR A 22 9.71 -2.93 -3.57
N ARG A 23 10.73 -3.50 -2.92
CA ARG A 23 12.12 -3.30 -3.34
C ARG A 23 12.40 -3.91 -4.70
N TYR A 24 11.84 -5.09 -4.97
CA TYR A 24 11.98 -5.75 -6.27
C TYR A 24 11.36 -4.92 -7.40
N LEU A 25 10.16 -4.38 -7.18
CA LEU A 25 9.44 -3.62 -8.20
C LEU A 25 9.91 -2.17 -8.32
N ARG A 26 10.62 -1.63 -7.32
CA ARG A 26 11.08 -0.22 -7.29
C ARG A 26 11.82 0.18 -8.57
N GLU A 27 12.76 -0.66 -9.02
CA GLU A 27 13.61 -0.38 -10.19
C GLU A 27 12.78 -0.27 -11.48
N VAL A 28 11.89 -1.24 -11.70
CA VAL A 28 11.02 -1.31 -12.88
C VAL A 28 10.00 -0.18 -12.87
N THR A 29 9.39 0.05 -11.70
CA THR A 29 8.38 1.10 -11.49
C THR A 29 8.99 2.47 -11.74
N MET A 30 10.20 2.73 -11.23
CA MET A 30 10.90 3.99 -11.46
C MET A 30 11.14 4.24 -12.95
N ARG A 31 11.66 3.25 -13.69
CA ARG A 31 11.90 3.40 -15.15
C ARG A 31 10.63 3.68 -15.93
N LEU A 32 9.55 2.95 -15.65
CA LEU A 32 8.26 3.15 -16.32
C LEU A 32 7.67 4.52 -16.02
N LEU A 33 7.72 4.94 -14.75
CA LEU A 33 7.18 6.22 -14.33
C LEU A 33 8.02 7.40 -14.81
N THR A 34 9.34 7.26 -14.95
CA THR A 34 10.17 8.31 -15.56
C THR A 34 9.80 8.53 -17.02
N ASP A 35 9.52 7.45 -17.75
CA ASP A 35 9.13 7.51 -19.16
C ASP A 35 7.76 8.17 -19.34
N ILE A 36 6.81 7.86 -18.46
CA ILE A 36 5.44 8.42 -18.51
C ILE A 36 5.37 9.84 -17.94
N CYS A 37 6.06 10.14 -16.83
CA CYS A 37 5.98 11.44 -16.16
C CYS A 37 6.93 12.49 -16.74
N GLY A 38 7.87 12.07 -17.59
CA GLY A 38 8.88 12.92 -18.23
C GLY A 38 9.95 13.52 -17.30
N THR A 39 9.79 13.37 -15.98
CA THR A 39 10.69 13.93 -14.95
C THR A 39 10.93 12.92 -13.83
N THR A 40 12.16 12.87 -13.33
CA THR A 40 12.58 11.97 -12.25
C THR A 40 11.88 12.25 -10.93
N ASP A 41 11.61 13.52 -10.62
CA ASP A 41 11.00 13.92 -9.34
C ASP A 41 9.55 13.42 -9.21
N ARG A 42 8.79 13.50 -10.31
CA ARG A 42 7.41 12.99 -10.36
C ARG A 42 7.39 11.46 -10.26
N ALA A 43 8.31 10.80 -10.95
CA ALA A 43 8.43 9.34 -10.91
C ALA A 43 8.77 8.85 -9.50
N GLU A 44 9.68 9.54 -8.80
CA GLU A 44 10.07 9.17 -7.45
C GLU A 44 8.90 9.30 -6.45
N PHE A 45 8.07 10.33 -6.59
CA PHE A 45 6.85 10.47 -5.79
C PHE A 45 5.94 9.23 -5.92
N TRP A 46 5.67 8.82 -7.16
CA TRP A 46 4.80 7.66 -7.43
C TRP A 46 5.38 6.35 -6.93
N VAL A 47 6.68 6.16 -7.08
CA VAL A 47 7.39 4.98 -6.54
C VAL A 47 7.27 4.90 -5.03
N ARG A 48 7.37 6.03 -4.32
CA ARG A 48 7.20 6.07 -2.85
C ARG A 48 5.76 5.80 -2.44
N VAL A 49 4.78 6.36 -3.16
CA VAL A 49 3.35 6.11 -2.92
C VAL A 49 3.00 4.63 -3.13
N SER A 50 3.44 4.02 -4.24
CA SER A 50 3.18 2.61 -4.54
C SER A 50 3.86 1.68 -3.54
N ALA A 51 5.08 2.04 -3.09
CA ALA A 51 5.79 1.32 -2.05
C ALA A 51 5.01 1.28 -0.73
N VAL A 52 4.49 2.44 -0.28
CA VAL A 52 3.69 2.53 0.94
C VAL A 52 2.42 1.71 0.82
N LEU A 53 1.70 1.81 -0.31
CA LEU A 53 0.48 1.04 -0.55
C LEU A 53 0.74 -0.47 -0.61
N MET A 54 1.84 -0.93 -1.20
CA MET A 54 2.20 -2.35 -1.26
C MET A 54 2.49 -2.97 0.10
N VAL A 55 2.87 -2.16 1.10
CA VAL A 55 3.07 -2.65 2.47
C VAL A 55 1.74 -2.59 3.24
N ILE A 56 1.04 -1.46 3.18
CA ILE A 56 -0.15 -1.21 4.00
C ILE A 56 -1.37 -2.03 3.53
N ALA A 57 -1.56 -2.21 2.21
CA ALA A 57 -2.71 -2.92 1.66
C ALA A 57 -2.78 -4.40 2.08
N PRO A 58 -1.73 -5.23 1.92
CA PRO A 58 -1.79 -6.63 2.35
C PRO A 58 -1.91 -6.75 3.88
N LEU A 59 -1.28 -5.85 4.64
CA LEU A 59 -1.45 -5.78 6.10
C LEU A 59 -2.93 -5.56 6.44
N ALA A 60 -3.58 -4.56 5.84
CA ALA A 60 -4.99 -4.27 6.06
C ALA A 60 -5.88 -5.48 5.72
N LEU A 61 -5.57 -6.17 4.63
CA LEU A 61 -6.32 -7.34 4.14
C LEU A 61 -6.21 -8.53 5.08
N VAL A 62 -5.00 -8.85 5.57
CA VAL A 62 -4.76 -9.90 6.58
C VAL A 62 -5.51 -9.56 7.88
N LEU A 63 -5.41 -8.30 8.30
CA LEU A 63 -6.09 -7.76 9.46
C LEU A 63 -7.62 -7.65 9.27
N LEU A 64 -8.16 -7.65 8.06
CA LEU A 64 -9.61 -7.76 7.81
C LEU A 64 -10.08 -9.22 7.79
N ALA A 65 -9.32 -10.09 7.13
CA ALA A 65 -9.72 -11.46 6.80
C ALA A 65 -9.70 -12.44 7.97
N ALA A 66 -8.95 -12.17 9.04
CA ALA A 66 -8.99 -13.03 10.22
C ALA A 66 -10.39 -13.01 10.87
N ARG A 67 -10.96 -14.17 11.19
CA ARG A 67 -12.29 -14.23 11.80
C ARG A 67 -12.22 -13.84 13.28
N SER A 68 -13.12 -12.96 13.71
CA SER A 68 -13.34 -12.67 15.12
C SER A 68 -14.37 -13.65 15.70
N PRO A 69 -14.10 -14.33 16.83
CA PRO A 69 -15.13 -15.12 17.49
C PRO A 69 -16.22 -14.20 18.04
N LEU A 70 -17.49 -14.53 17.76
CA LEU A 70 -18.68 -13.71 18.04
C LEU A 70 -19.01 -13.55 19.54
N THR A 71 -18.30 -14.25 20.43
CA THR A 71 -18.56 -14.27 21.86
C THR A 71 -17.29 -13.92 22.62
N CYS A 72 -17.18 -12.66 23.05
CA CYS A 72 -16.13 -12.20 23.95
C CYS A 72 -16.72 -11.92 25.32
N LEU A 73 -16.37 -12.72 26.33
CA LEU A 73 -16.61 -12.38 27.73
C LEU A 73 -15.56 -11.33 28.15
N ALA A 74 -15.98 -10.31 28.90
CA ALA A 74 -15.25 -9.07 29.16
C ALA A 74 -13.89 -9.21 29.89
N ASN A 75 -13.48 -10.42 30.27
CA ASN A 75 -12.23 -10.68 31.00
C ASN A 75 -11.22 -11.52 30.21
N ASP A 76 -11.50 -11.82 28.94
CA ASP A 76 -10.63 -12.66 28.10
C ASP A 76 -9.68 -11.84 27.22
N ILE A 77 -8.42 -12.26 27.18
CA ILE A 77 -7.31 -11.71 26.38
C ILE A 77 -7.67 -11.65 24.88
N VAL A 78 -8.63 -12.49 24.44
CA VAL A 78 -9.22 -12.51 23.10
C VAL A 78 -9.89 -11.17 22.73
N CYS A 79 -10.47 -10.47 23.71
CA CYS A 79 -11.13 -9.18 23.49
C CYS A 79 -10.10 -8.05 23.28
N GLN A 80 -8.97 -8.08 23.99
CA GLN A 80 -7.90 -7.08 23.79
C GLN A 80 -7.25 -7.21 22.40
N GLU A 81 -7.05 -8.44 21.92
CA GLU A 81 -6.61 -8.73 20.55
C GLU A 81 -7.57 -8.12 19.51
N LEU A 82 -8.87 -8.24 19.74
CA LEU A 82 -9.89 -7.72 18.83
C LEU A 82 -9.84 -6.19 18.73
N VAL A 83 -9.72 -5.49 19.87
CA VAL A 83 -9.61 -4.02 19.91
C VAL A 83 -8.32 -3.55 19.22
N LEU A 84 -7.19 -4.20 19.50
CA LEU A 84 -5.91 -3.87 18.87
C LEU A 84 -5.98 -4.05 17.35
N ARG A 85 -6.56 -5.17 16.91
CA ARG A 85 -6.75 -5.48 15.49
C ARG A 85 -7.67 -4.48 14.80
N GLN A 86 -8.79 -4.10 15.41
CA GLN A 86 -9.71 -3.13 14.84
C GLN A 86 -9.09 -1.72 14.76
N THR A 87 -8.27 -1.35 15.75
CA THR A 87 -7.48 -0.12 15.74
C THR A 87 -6.44 -0.13 14.61
N LEU A 88 -5.74 -1.26 14.43
CA LEU A 88 -4.77 -1.41 13.33
C LEU A 88 -5.45 -1.37 11.96
N VAL A 89 -6.58 -2.07 11.78
CA VAL A 89 -7.37 -2.02 10.54
C VAL A 89 -7.77 -0.59 10.19
N SER A 90 -8.41 0.11 11.14
CA SER A 90 -8.89 1.47 10.90
C SER A 90 -7.75 2.44 10.60
N THR A 91 -6.62 2.30 11.28
CA THR A 91 -5.40 3.08 11.02
C THR A 91 -4.83 2.80 9.63
N LEU A 92 -4.73 1.52 9.22
CA LEU A 92 -4.22 1.15 7.90
C LEU A 92 -5.15 1.61 6.78
N ILE A 93 -6.47 1.48 6.94
CA ILE A 93 -7.46 2.00 5.99
C ILE A 93 -7.32 3.53 5.89
N GLY A 94 -7.23 4.23 7.02
CA GLY A 94 -6.99 5.67 7.05
C GLY A 94 -5.72 6.07 6.29
N ALA A 95 -4.63 5.32 6.47
CA ALA A 95 -3.38 5.56 5.74
C ALA A 95 -3.54 5.31 4.22
N ILE A 96 -4.24 4.26 3.80
CA ILE A 96 -4.53 4.00 2.38
C ILE A 96 -5.35 5.15 1.78
N VAL A 97 -6.40 5.60 2.48
CA VAL A 97 -7.26 6.70 2.02
C VAL A 97 -6.48 8.00 1.94
N ALA A 98 -5.68 8.33 2.95
CA ALA A 98 -4.85 9.52 2.97
C ALA A 98 -3.84 9.52 1.81
N VAL A 99 -3.03 8.46 1.69
CA VAL A 99 -2.03 8.33 0.61
C VAL A 99 -2.71 8.31 -0.76
N GLY A 100 -3.81 7.57 -0.91
CA GLY A 100 -4.59 7.50 -2.14
C GLY A 100 -5.20 8.86 -2.53
N SER A 101 -5.66 9.65 -1.58
CA SER A 101 -6.19 11.00 -1.84
C SER A 101 -5.11 11.95 -2.36
N VAL A 102 -3.93 11.94 -1.74
CA VAL A 102 -2.78 12.76 -2.18
C VAL A 102 -2.33 12.30 -3.56
N ALA A 103 -2.21 10.99 -3.78
CA ALA A 103 -1.88 10.43 -5.09
C ALA A 103 -2.91 10.81 -6.16
N GLY A 104 -4.20 10.76 -5.84
CA GLY A 104 -5.29 11.15 -6.74
C GLY A 104 -5.21 12.63 -7.11
N VAL A 105 -4.94 13.52 -6.16
CA VAL A 105 -4.74 14.95 -6.43
C VAL A 105 -3.53 15.16 -7.34
N VAL A 106 -2.39 14.55 -7.03
CA VAL A 106 -1.15 14.68 -7.83
C VAL A 106 -1.33 14.10 -9.24
N SER A 107 -2.11 13.03 -9.41
CA SER A 107 -2.38 12.42 -10.73
C SER A 107 -3.04 13.39 -11.72
N ARG A 108 -3.83 14.36 -11.21
CA ARG A 108 -4.48 15.37 -12.04
C ARG A 108 -3.50 16.41 -12.60
N TYR A 109 -2.33 16.57 -11.96
CA TYR A 109 -1.28 17.49 -12.40
C TYR A 109 -0.28 16.84 -13.37
N ILE A 110 -0.42 15.56 -13.70
CA ILE A 110 0.39 14.90 -14.72
C ILE A 110 -0.14 15.35 -16.09
N PRO A 111 0.64 16.11 -16.88
CA PRO A 111 0.25 16.44 -18.24
C PRO A 111 0.14 15.13 -19.02
N ARG A 112 -1.07 14.76 -19.44
CA ARG A 112 -1.24 13.69 -20.42
C ARG A 112 -0.81 14.25 -21.75
N GLU A 113 0.46 14.05 -22.13
CA GLU A 113 0.83 14.24 -23.53
C GLU A 113 -0.02 13.25 -24.35
N PRO A 114 -0.83 13.72 -25.30
CA PRO A 114 -1.61 12.83 -26.13
C PRO A 114 -0.62 12.06 -27.00
N ILE A 115 -0.56 10.75 -26.78
CA ILE A 115 0.12 9.74 -27.61
C ILE A 115 -0.22 9.93 -29.11
N SER A 116 -1.30 10.65 -29.44
CA SER A 116 -1.70 10.98 -30.81
C SER A 116 -0.69 11.81 -31.61
N ARG A 117 0.15 12.67 -31.01
CA ARG A 117 1.10 13.49 -31.80
C ARG A 117 2.22 12.67 -32.44
N ARG A 118 2.81 11.72 -31.70
CA ARG A 118 3.88 10.85 -32.26
C ARG A 118 3.34 9.87 -33.32
N ALA A 119 2.09 9.44 -33.20
CA ALA A 119 1.44 8.62 -34.24
C ALA A 119 1.10 9.43 -35.50
N GLN A 120 0.77 10.73 -35.37
CA GLN A 120 0.56 11.62 -36.51
C GLN A 120 1.86 12.04 -37.20
N GLU A 121 2.96 12.26 -36.47
CA GLU A 121 4.27 12.58 -37.07
C GLU A 121 4.95 11.36 -37.72
N ALA A 122 4.65 10.13 -37.27
CA ALA A 122 5.12 8.92 -37.93
C ALA A 122 4.30 8.53 -39.18
N ALA A 123 3.16 9.20 -39.41
CA ALA A 123 2.25 8.97 -40.53
C ALA A 123 2.19 10.13 -41.53
N ALA A 124 2.98 11.20 -41.30
CA ALA A 124 3.15 12.36 -42.18
C ALA A 124 4.55 12.34 -42.80
#